data_AF-A0A2G9PQG8-F1
#
_entry.id   AF-A0A2G9PQG8-F1
#
_cell.length_a   1.000
_cell.length_b   1.000
_cell.length_c   1.000
_cell.angle_alpha   90.00
_cell.angle_beta   90.00
_cell.angle_gamma   90.00
#
_symmetry.space_group_name_H-M   'P 1'
#
loop_
_entity.id
_entity.type
_entity.pdbx_description
1 polymer ?
#
loop_
_entity_poly.entity_id
_entity_poly.type
_entity_poly.pdbx_seq_one_letter_code
_entity_poly.pdbx_strand_id
1 'polypeptide(L)'
;MDNPLMKKTFEIPFEQIKPEHVVPAIDHLLEDAVKKSEDLAKSRPSMRTFENTLLAFEAITEDLEYAANIAGLLKSVDDNKDIREAYDVINPKITEFTTNLFFNDGLYNVIKEYSTTDEAKNLPGPKKRFLKQTLDAFIYNGAELDDGKKAQLKEINVSLAKLTTEYAKNALDATNAYEKIITDEARLAGLPDRVKEQARQAAEEKGIEGWLFTLHVPSCSPVFQFCDDRELRKELYMAYNTRASGGDLDNGKLMTEIICLRNRRAKLLGFENWADFTTKDRMAKDGKTARNFLEAVKTKVIDHFKKENQELDEFYRGLEGDDAQQMELWDIGYYAEKLRKARFDFDVEKTRPYFSFGDAADGLFGLMETLFGITIKKTEMQKWKGKGIETFKAVDEDGTWMGSFLLDYIPRKEKRGGAWMDCLYAGGPKPDGSFQPHLAYNCGNLTP
;
A
#
# COMPACT_ATOMS: atom_id res chain seq x y z
N MET A 1 35.37 -4.02 -3.04
CA MET A 1 34.47 -4.72 -3.98
C MET A 1 33.32 -3.78 -4.26
N ASP A 2 33.02 -3.50 -5.52
CA ASP A 2 31.92 -2.60 -5.91
C ASP A 2 30.58 -3.21 -5.49
N ASN A 3 29.93 -2.60 -4.50
CA ASN A 3 28.59 -2.99 -4.09
C ASN A 3 27.57 -2.30 -5.04
N PRO A 4 26.74 -3.04 -5.78
CA PRO A 4 25.85 -2.48 -6.81
C PRO A 4 24.77 -1.55 -6.27
N LEU A 5 24.48 -1.59 -4.96
CA LEU A 5 23.52 -0.68 -4.31
C LEU A 5 24.13 0.69 -3.98
N MET A 6 25.45 0.85 -4.04
CA MET A 6 26.15 2.10 -3.73
C MET A 6 26.05 3.15 -4.84
N LYS A 7 25.53 2.78 -6.01
CA LYS A 7 25.43 3.68 -7.16
C LYS A 7 24.00 3.73 -7.67
N LYS A 8 23.42 4.92 -7.64
CA LYS A 8 22.13 5.21 -8.28
C LYS A 8 22.25 5.11 -9.80
N THR A 9 21.54 4.15 -10.39
CA THR A 9 21.54 3.90 -11.85
C THR A 9 20.13 3.69 -12.36
N PHE A 10 19.88 4.12 -13.60
CA PHE A 10 18.57 3.87 -14.23
C PHE A 10 18.38 2.38 -14.59
N GLU A 11 19.41 1.75 -15.16
CA GLU A 11 19.43 0.30 -15.36
C GLU A 11 19.97 -0.35 -14.08
N ILE A 12 19.07 -0.86 -13.26
CA ILE A 12 19.39 -1.50 -11.99
C ILE A 12 19.94 -2.90 -12.29
N PRO A 13 21.16 -3.24 -11.83
CA PRO A 13 21.77 -4.52 -12.12
C PRO A 13 21.21 -5.62 -11.19
N PHE A 14 19.91 -5.92 -11.30
CA PHE A 14 19.21 -6.85 -10.41
C PHE A 14 19.91 -8.20 -10.26
N GLU A 15 20.51 -8.73 -11.33
CA GLU A 15 21.26 -9.99 -11.32
C GLU A 15 22.53 -9.96 -10.45
N GLN A 16 23.09 -8.78 -10.21
CA GLN A 16 24.29 -8.58 -9.40
C GLN A 16 23.95 -8.26 -7.94
N ILE A 17 22.71 -7.87 -7.64
CA ILE A 17 22.28 -7.52 -6.30
C ILE A 17 22.00 -8.80 -5.51
N LYS A 18 22.75 -8.99 -4.43
CA LYS A 18 22.65 -10.14 -3.53
C LYS A 18 22.25 -9.69 -2.13
N PRO A 19 21.65 -10.57 -1.31
CA PRO A 19 21.32 -10.24 0.07
C PRO A 19 22.50 -9.72 0.88
N GLU A 20 23.69 -10.29 0.68
CA GLU A 20 24.93 -9.87 1.36
C GLU A 20 25.38 -8.43 1.05
N HIS A 21 24.85 -7.81 -0.01
CA HIS A 21 25.15 -6.42 -0.37
C HIS A 21 24.28 -5.41 0.40
N VAL A 22 23.12 -5.82 0.90
CA VAL A 22 22.09 -4.92 1.44
C VAL A 22 22.58 -4.21 2.70
N VAL A 23 22.99 -4.96 3.73
CA VAL A 23 23.40 -4.37 5.02
C VAL A 23 24.63 -3.47 4.86
N PRO A 24 25.73 -3.89 4.19
CA PRO A 24 26.90 -3.02 4.04
C PRO A 24 26.63 -1.74 3.23
N ALA A 25 25.77 -1.80 2.20
CA ALA A 25 25.41 -0.61 1.43
C ALA A 25 24.63 0.38 2.29
N ILE A 26 23.60 -0.09 2.98
CA ILE A 26 22.75 0.78 3.80
C ILE A 26 23.52 1.37 4.97
N ASP A 27 24.39 0.60 5.63
CA ASP A 27 25.20 1.13 6.73
C ASP A 27 26.12 2.26 6.26
N HIS A 28 26.78 2.11 5.10
CA HIS A 28 27.60 3.17 4.52
C HIS A 28 26.76 4.40 4.12
N LEU A 29 25.64 4.19 3.43
CA LEU A 29 24.76 5.27 2.98
C LEU A 29 24.11 6.00 4.16
N LEU A 30 23.86 5.32 5.28
CA LEU A 30 23.42 5.94 6.53
C LEU A 30 24.52 6.80 7.16
N GLU A 31 25.76 6.32 7.21
CA GLU A 31 26.90 7.12 7.69
C GLU A 31 27.06 8.41 6.86
N ASP A 32 26.98 8.30 5.54
CA ASP A 32 27.02 9.44 4.63
C ASP A 32 25.83 10.38 4.83
N ALA A 33 24.62 9.85 4.97
CA ALA A 33 23.42 10.65 5.19
C ALA A 33 23.46 11.39 6.53
N VAL A 34 23.93 10.74 7.60
CA VAL A 34 24.16 11.37 8.91
C VAL A 34 25.14 12.52 8.77
N LYS A 35 26.28 12.30 8.10
CA LYS A 35 27.28 13.34 7.87
C LYS A 35 26.71 14.51 7.06
N LYS A 36 26.02 14.26 5.95
CA LYS A 36 25.36 15.29 5.13
C LYS A 36 24.35 16.10 5.96
N SER A 37 23.57 15.43 6.81
CA SER A 37 22.62 16.06 7.74
C SER A 37 23.33 16.98 8.74
N GLU A 38 24.41 16.50 9.36
CA GLU A 38 25.20 17.32 10.30
C GLU A 38 25.85 18.52 9.61
N ASP A 39 26.43 18.33 8.44
CA ASP A 39 27.07 19.37 7.65
C ASP A 39 26.06 20.46 7.26
N LEU A 40 24.86 20.06 6.80
CA LEU A 40 23.80 21.01 6.48
C LEU A 40 23.32 21.75 7.74
N ALA A 41 23.08 21.07 8.84
CA ALA A 41 22.64 21.68 10.11
C ALA A 41 23.65 22.70 10.67
N LYS A 42 24.95 22.43 10.50
CA LYS A 42 26.05 23.31 10.95
C LYS A 42 26.41 24.39 9.93
N SER A 43 25.96 24.27 8.68
CA SER A 43 26.29 25.23 7.62
C SER A 43 25.84 26.65 7.96
N ARG A 44 26.68 27.64 7.64
CA ARG A 44 26.42 29.08 7.84
C ARG A 44 26.85 29.88 6.60
N PRO A 45 26.23 29.66 5.42
CA PRO A 45 26.55 30.44 4.23
C PRO A 45 26.16 31.91 4.43
N SER A 46 26.84 32.82 3.73
CA SER A 46 26.48 34.25 3.74
C SER A 46 25.08 34.52 3.17
N MET A 47 24.57 33.62 2.32
CA MET A 47 23.20 33.65 1.78
C MET A 47 22.66 32.22 1.61
N ARG A 48 21.43 31.98 2.09
CA ARG A 48 20.67 30.75 1.86
C ARG A 48 20.01 30.82 0.49
N THR A 49 20.14 29.77 -0.31
CA THR A 49 19.48 29.62 -1.62
C THR A 49 18.69 28.33 -1.70
N PHE A 50 17.84 28.18 -2.71
CA PHE A 50 17.11 26.93 -2.96
C PHE A 50 18.05 25.73 -3.04
N GLU A 51 19.16 25.86 -3.75
CA GLU A 51 20.13 24.80 -4.02
C GLU A 51 20.89 24.39 -2.76
N ASN A 52 21.43 25.36 -2.00
CA ASN A 52 22.23 25.07 -0.82
C ASN A 52 21.40 24.75 0.45
N THR A 53 20.08 24.78 0.33
CA THR A 53 19.14 24.52 1.43
C THR A 53 18.19 23.36 1.12
N LEU A 54 17.28 23.52 0.17
CA LEU A 54 16.25 22.51 -0.11
C LEU A 54 16.79 21.34 -0.95
N LEU A 55 17.56 21.60 -2.00
CA LEU A 55 18.19 20.50 -2.76
C LEU A 55 19.28 19.81 -1.95
N ALA A 56 20.02 20.56 -1.13
CA ALA A 56 20.97 19.99 -0.18
C ALA A 56 20.27 19.09 0.86
N PHE A 57 19.07 19.46 1.31
CA PHE A 57 18.26 18.63 2.21
C PHE A 57 17.77 17.34 1.53
N GLU A 58 17.26 17.43 0.29
CA GLU A 58 16.85 16.26 -0.50
C GLU A 58 18.03 15.27 -0.71
N ALA A 59 19.21 15.81 -1.02
CA ALA A 59 20.41 15.02 -1.28
C ALA A 59 20.95 14.27 -0.05
N ILE A 60 20.42 14.53 1.16
CA ILE A 60 20.75 13.78 2.38
C ILE A 60 20.29 12.33 2.22
N THR A 61 19.06 12.11 1.76
CA THR A 61 18.43 10.79 1.77
C THR A 61 18.42 10.12 0.39
N GLU A 62 18.65 10.86 -0.70
CA GLU A 62 18.45 10.38 -2.07
C GLU A 62 19.10 9.00 -2.37
N ASP A 63 20.38 8.82 -2.04
CA ASP A 63 21.09 7.55 -2.30
C ASP A 63 20.63 6.42 -1.37
N LEU A 64 20.37 6.76 -0.10
CA LEU A 64 19.86 5.83 0.90
C LEU A 64 18.47 5.32 0.53
N GLU A 65 17.57 6.22 0.11
CA GLU A 65 16.22 5.89 -0.33
C GLU A 65 16.24 5.01 -1.58
N TYR A 66 17.12 5.29 -2.54
CA TYR A 66 17.29 4.45 -3.72
C TYR A 66 17.68 3.00 -3.34
N ALA A 67 18.71 2.83 -2.52
CA ALA A 67 19.16 1.50 -2.09
C ALA A 67 18.10 0.78 -1.22
N ALA A 68 17.46 1.51 -0.30
CA ALA A 68 16.42 0.99 0.56
C ALA A 68 15.17 0.55 -0.22
N ASN A 69 14.79 1.31 -1.25
CA ASN A 69 13.67 0.98 -2.14
C ASN A 69 13.93 -0.31 -2.90
N ILE A 70 15.15 -0.51 -3.42
CA ILE A 70 15.51 -1.78 -4.08
C ILE A 70 15.46 -2.95 -3.08
N ALA A 71 15.98 -2.79 -1.87
CA ALA A 71 15.89 -3.83 -0.84
C ALA A 71 14.43 -4.14 -0.47
N GLY A 72 13.57 -3.12 -0.36
CA GLY A 72 12.14 -3.25 -0.13
C GLY A 72 11.39 -3.92 -1.29
N LEU A 73 11.76 -3.61 -2.54
CA LEU A 73 11.26 -4.30 -3.73
C LEU A 73 11.60 -5.79 -3.64
N LEU A 74 12.87 -6.15 -3.44
CA LEU A 74 13.29 -7.55 -3.35
C LEU A 74 12.55 -8.28 -2.24
N LYS A 75 12.41 -7.67 -1.06
CA LYS A 75 11.61 -8.20 0.06
C LYS A 75 10.13 -8.37 -0.29
N SER A 76 9.61 -7.62 -1.24
CA SER A 76 8.22 -7.63 -1.69
C SER A 76 7.95 -8.66 -2.80
N VAL A 77 8.93 -8.90 -3.68
CA VAL A 77 8.77 -9.76 -4.87
C VAL A 77 9.49 -11.11 -4.78
N ASP A 78 10.44 -11.25 -3.85
CA ASP A 78 11.24 -12.45 -3.59
C ASP A 78 11.70 -12.50 -2.12
N ASP A 79 10.74 -12.61 -1.21
CA ASP A 79 10.89 -12.71 0.25
C ASP A 79 11.48 -14.06 0.70
N ASN A 80 12.74 -14.30 0.36
CA ASN A 80 13.52 -15.42 0.86
C ASN A 80 14.19 -15.08 2.21
N LYS A 81 14.71 -16.12 2.87
CA LYS A 81 15.33 -16.02 4.20
C LYS A 81 16.42 -14.94 4.26
N ASP A 82 17.34 -14.94 3.29
CA ASP A 82 18.51 -14.06 3.33
C ASP A 82 18.13 -12.59 3.11
N ILE A 83 17.21 -12.32 2.17
CA ILE A 83 16.66 -10.96 1.97
C ILE A 83 15.88 -10.50 3.19
N ARG A 84 15.09 -11.39 3.82
CA ARG A 84 14.32 -11.07 5.03
C ARG A 84 15.24 -10.70 6.18
N GLU A 85 16.26 -11.51 6.46
CA GLU A 85 17.23 -11.25 7.52
C GLU A 85 17.97 -9.92 7.28
N ALA A 86 18.38 -9.64 6.04
CA ALA A 86 19.01 -8.37 5.69
C ALA A 86 18.05 -7.18 5.90
N TYR A 87 16.80 -7.30 5.45
CA TYR A 87 15.78 -6.25 5.58
C TYR A 87 15.44 -5.94 7.05
N ASP A 88 15.31 -6.98 7.88
CA ASP A 88 15.02 -6.85 9.31
C ASP A 88 16.14 -6.12 10.08
N VAL A 89 17.39 -6.20 9.59
CA VAL A 89 18.52 -5.44 10.14
C VAL A 89 18.49 -3.96 9.70
N ILE A 90 18.20 -3.67 8.43
CA ILE A 90 18.30 -2.30 7.91
C ILE A 90 17.08 -1.43 8.22
N ASN A 91 15.87 -2.01 8.25
CA ASN A 91 14.63 -1.24 8.35
C ASN A 91 14.52 -0.42 9.65
N PRO A 92 14.89 -0.95 10.83
CA PRO A 92 14.93 -0.16 12.06
C PRO A 92 15.92 1.01 11.98
N LYS A 93 17.11 0.80 11.39
CA LYS A 93 18.15 1.84 11.25
C LYS A 93 17.68 3.00 10.37
N ILE A 94 17.07 2.70 9.22
CA ILE A 94 16.50 3.69 8.30
C ILE A 94 15.36 4.46 8.99
N THR A 95 14.48 3.75 9.71
CA THR A 95 13.36 4.36 10.44
C THR A 95 13.85 5.31 11.54
N GLU A 96 14.87 4.91 12.29
CA GLU A 96 15.50 5.75 13.31
C GLU A 96 16.12 7.00 12.67
N PHE A 97 16.91 6.84 11.61
CA PHE A 97 17.54 7.96 10.91
C PHE A 97 16.52 8.96 10.37
N THR A 98 15.53 8.50 9.61
CA THR A 98 14.48 9.36 9.02
C THR A 98 13.64 10.06 10.09
N THR A 99 13.36 9.39 11.22
CA THR A 99 12.71 10.02 12.37
C THR A 99 13.58 11.13 12.94
N ASN A 100 14.86 10.86 13.20
CA ASN A 100 15.79 11.82 13.79
C ASN A 100 16.04 13.02 12.87
N LEU A 101 15.96 12.85 11.55
CA LEU A 101 16.09 13.93 10.56
C LEU A 101 15.10 15.08 10.83
N PHE A 102 13.83 14.76 11.09
CA PHE A 102 12.78 15.76 11.36
C PHE A 102 12.73 16.23 12.82
N PHE A 103 13.45 15.56 13.73
CA PHE A 103 13.68 16.01 15.10
C PHE A 103 14.95 16.88 15.24
N ASN A 104 15.75 17.03 14.18
CA ASN A 104 16.98 17.81 14.20
C ASN A 104 16.68 19.32 14.09
N ASP A 105 16.79 20.02 15.22
CA ASP A 105 16.57 21.47 15.30
C ASP A 105 17.51 22.28 14.39
N GLY A 106 18.74 21.81 14.18
CA GLY A 106 19.69 22.45 13.27
C GLY A 106 19.19 22.43 11.83
N LEU A 107 18.67 21.30 11.37
CA LEU A 107 18.06 21.19 10.04
C LEU A 107 16.78 22.03 9.95
N TYR A 108 15.92 21.99 10.96
CA TYR A 108 14.71 22.82 10.97
C TYR A 108 15.07 24.30 10.84
N ASN A 109 16.06 24.76 11.61
CA ASN A 109 16.53 26.15 11.56
C ASN A 109 17.06 26.55 10.19
N VAL A 110 17.81 25.68 9.50
CA VAL A 110 18.28 25.93 8.13
C VAL A 110 17.11 26.18 7.17
N ILE A 111 16.08 25.32 7.20
CA ILE A 111 14.91 25.45 6.33
C ILE A 111 14.07 26.67 6.72
N LYS A 112 13.92 26.92 8.02
CA LYS A 112 13.19 28.07 8.57
C LYS A 112 13.86 29.39 8.20
N GLU A 113 15.18 29.50 8.33
CA GLU A 113 15.96 30.67 7.89
C GLU A 113 15.74 30.95 6.41
N TYR A 114 15.92 29.93 5.55
CA TYR A 114 15.69 30.07 4.11
C TYR A 114 14.27 30.56 3.81
N SER A 115 13.25 30.04 4.52
CA SER A 115 11.84 30.43 4.30
C SER A 115 11.56 31.93 4.46
N THR A 116 12.43 32.66 5.17
CA THR A 116 12.30 34.10 5.40
C THR A 116 12.98 34.97 4.35
N THR A 117 13.79 34.37 3.48
CA THR A 117 14.53 35.07 2.40
C THR A 117 13.59 35.56 1.31
N ASP A 118 14.06 36.54 0.52
CA ASP A 118 13.29 37.04 -0.62
C ASP A 118 13.19 36.02 -1.75
N GLU A 119 14.19 35.16 -1.93
CA GLU A 119 14.12 34.05 -2.88
C GLU A 119 12.99 33.09 -2.52
N ALA A 120 12.93 32.63 -1.26
CA ALA A 120 11.90 31.71 -0.79
C ALA A 120 10.47 32.25 -0.96
N LYS A 121 10.26 33.55 -0.67
CA LYS A 121 8.95 34.21 -0.84
C LYS A 121 8.48 34.24 -2.29
N ASN A 122 9.42 34.25 -3.24
CA ASN A 122 9.17 34.35 -4.68
C ASN A 122 9.29 33.02 -5.45
N LEU A 123 9.47 31.88 -4.77
CA LEU A 123 9.54 30.58 -5.43
C LEU A 123 8.27 30.29 -6.27
N PRO A 124 8.42 29.79 -7.51
CA PRO A 124 7.28 29.41 -8.33
C PRO A 124 6.87 27.95 -8.10
N GLY A 125 5.57 27.67 -8.32
CA GLY A 125 5.03 26.34 -8.57
C GLY A 125 5.58 25.22 -7.67
N PRO A 126 6.21 24.17 -8.24
CA PRO A 126 6.73 23.03 -7.47
C PRO A 126 7.76 23.39 -6.39
N LYS A 127 8.64 24.37 -6.62
CA LYS A 127 9.67 24.76 -5.64
C LYS A 127 9.04 25.34 -4.36
N LYS A 128 8.01 26.18 -4.51
CA LYS A 128 7.25 26.72 -3.37
C LYS A 128 6.51 25.64 -2.61
N ARG A 129 5.95 24.67 -3.34
CA ARG A 129 5.30 23.50 -2.73
C ARG A 129 6.30 22.66 -1.95
N PHE A 130 7.49 22.41 -2.50
CA PHE A 130 8.56 21.66 -1.82
C PHE A 130 8.93 22.33 -0.50
N LEU A 131 9.24 23.63 -0.50
CA LEU A 131 9.52 24.40 0.73
C LEU A 131 8.42 24.22 1.77
N LYS A 132 7.16 24.39 1.36
CA LYS A 132 6.01 24.28 2.26
C LYS A 132 5.91 22.87 2.86
N GLN A 133 6.01 21.83 2.03
CA GLN A 133 5.88 20.45 2.49
C GLN A 133 7.01 20.07 3.44
N THR A 134 8.24 20.52 3.17
CA THR A 134 9.38 20.30 4.07
C THR A 134 9.15 20.98 5.42
N LEU A 135 8.75 22.26 5.45
CA LEU A 135 8.42 22.96 6.70
C LEU A 135 7.28 22.30 7.48
N ASP A 136 6.18 21.97 6.79
CA ASP A 136 5.03 21.29 7.41
C ASP A 136 5.47 19.94 8.02
N ALA A 137 6.34 19.17 7.34
CA ALA A 137 6.84 17.90 7.84
C ALA A 137 7.64 18.06 9.14
N PHE A 138 8.50 19.08 9.25
CA PHE A 138 9.17 19.41 10.52
C PHE A 138 8.17 19.79 11.62
N ILE A 139 7.21 20.66 11.32
CA ILE A 139 6.20 21.13 12.27
C ILE A 139 5.34 19.96 12.78
N TYR A 140 4.90 19.07 11.88
CA TYR A 140 4.07 17.91 12.21
C TYR A 140 4.83 16.79 12.93
N ASN A 141 6.16 16.86 12.95
CA ASN A 141 7.03 16.05 13.79
C ASN A 141 7.50 16.79 15.06
N GLY A 142 6.93 17.96 15.35
CA GLY A 142 7.11 18.66 16.62
C GLY A 142 8.34 19.55 16.69
N ALA A 143 8.90 19.98 15.55
CA ALA A 143 10.06 20.88 15.53
C ALA A 143 9.82 22.21 16.27
N GLU A 144 8.56 22.67 16.37
CA GLU A 144 8.19 23.90 17.11
C GLU A 144 7.76 23.66 18.56
N LEU A 145 7.81 22.42 19.03
CA LEU A 145 7.50 22.10 20.42
C LEU A 145 8.70 22.40 21.33
N ASP A 146 8.41 22.77 22.58
CA ASP A 146 9.40 22.79 23.65
C ASP A 146 9.92 21.37 23.97
N ASP A 147 11.09 21.28 24.61
CA ASP A 147 11.74 19.99 24.90
C ASP A 147 10.86 19.01 25.67
N GLY A 148 10.03 19.51 26.59
CA GLY A 148 9.10 18.69 27.36
C GLY A 148 8.01 18.08 26.47
N LYS A 149 7.42 18.88 25.59
CA LYS A 149 6.43 18.40 24.61
C LYS A 149 7.07 17.51 23.53
N LYS A 150 8.30 17.77 23.09
CA LYS A 150 9.04 16.88 22.18
C LYS A 150 9.23 15.49 22.79
N ALA A 151 9.61 15.42 24.08
CA ALA A 151 9.74 14.16 24.80
C ALA A 151 8.41 13.38 24.86
N GLN A 152 7.30 14.08 25.15
CA GLN A 152 5.96 13.48 25.12
C GLN A 152 5.56 12.98 23.73
N LEU A 153 5.88 13.75 22.68
CA LEU A 153 5.60 13.34 21.30
C LEU A 153 6.36 12.07 20.93
N LYS A 154 7.63 11.97 21.32
CA LYS A 154 8.46 10.79 21.11
C LYS A 154 7.87 9.55 21.80
N GLU A 155 7.48 9.67 23.06
CA GLU A 155 6.84 8.56 23.82
C GLU A 155 5.54 8.09 23.14
N ILE A 156 4.71 9.03 22.69
CA ILE A 156 3.47 8.72 21.98
C ILE A 156 3.76 7.99 20.67
N ASN A 157 4.74 8.46 19.89
CA ASN A 157 5.10 7.84 18.62
C ASN A 157 5.62 6.41 18.80
N VAL A 158 6.49 6.17 19.79
CA VAL A 158 6.98 4.81 20.13
C VAL A 158 5.82 3.89 20.51
N SER A 159 4.92 4.37 21.37
CA SER A 159 3.75 3.59 21.80
C SER A 159 2.82 3.26 20.64
N LEU A 160 2.53 4.25 19.77
CA LEU A 160 1.72 4.04 18.56
C LEU A 160 2.35 3.02 17.61
N ALA A 161 3.67 3.09 17.38
CA ALA A 161 4.37 2.15 16.51
C ALA A 161 4.26 0.71 17.04
N LYS A 162 4.48 0.50 18.34
CA LYS A 162 4.32 -0.81 18.99
C LYS A 162 2.89 -1.33 18.85
N LEU A 163 1.90 -0.54 19.28
CA LEU A 163 0.49 -0.96 19.32
C LEU A 163 -0.08 -1.24 17.93
N THR A 164 0.28 -0.43 16.93
CA THR A 164 -0.20 -0.64 15.54
C THR A 164 0.45 -1.86 14.89
N THR A 165 1.71 -2.17 15.21
CA THR A 165 2.39 -3.41 14.79
C THR A 165 1.72 -4.63 15.41
N GLU A 166 1.45 -4.58 16.72
CA GLU A 166 0.75 -5.65 17.44
C GLU A 166 -0.66 -5.88 16.90
N TYR A 167 -1.42 -4.80 16.65
CA TYR A 167 -2.75 -4.87 16.04
C TYR A 167 -2.73 -5.60 14.68
N ALA A 168 -1.78 -5.24 13.82
CA ALA A 168 -1.65 -5.85 12.49
C ALA A 168 -1.26 -7.33 12.58
N LYS A 169 -0.33 -7.67 13.49
CA LYS A 169 0.09 -9.04 13.76
C LYS A 169 -1.10 -9.89 14.24
N ASN A 170 -1.84 -9.43 15.25
CA ASN A 170 -2.99 -10.15 15.80
C ASN A 170 -4.07 -10.42 14.73
N ALA A 171 -4.32 -9.45 13.84
CA ALA A 171 -5.27 -9.63 12.74
C ALA A 171 -4.82 -10.68 11.73
N LEU A 172 -3.52 -10.72 11.41
CA LEU A 172 -2.93 -11.73 10.53
C LEU A 172 -2.95 -13.11 11.17
N ASP A 173 -2.51 -13.21 12.43
CA ASP A 173 -2.47 -14.47 13.18
C ASP A 173 -3.89 -15.05 13.34
N ALA A 174 -4.90 -14.21 13.64
CA ALA A 174 -6.30 -14.64 13.71
C ALA A 174 -6.85 -15.11 12.36
N THR A 175 -6.38 -14.53 11.25
CA THR A 175 -6.74 -14.97 9.90
C THR A 175 -6.11 -16.32 9.57
N ASN A 176 -4.84 -16.51 9.92
CA ASN A 176 -4.07 -17.73 9.62
C ASN A 176 -4.44 -18.92 10.52
N ALA A 177 -4.87 -18.66 11.75
CA ALA A 177 -5.22 -19.70 12.72
C ALA A 177 -6.54 -20.44 12.38
N TYR A 178 -7.38 -19.87 11.51
CA TYR A 178 -8.66 -20.47 11.15
C TYR A 178 -8.52 -21.40 9.95
N GLU A 179 -8.94 -22.64 10.16
CA GLU A 179 -9.02 -23.69 9.14
C GLU A 179 -10.38 -24.38 9.23
N LYS A 180 -11.11 -24.41 8.11
CA LYS A 180 -12.33 -25.19 7.95
C LYS A 180 -12.09 -26.30 6.95
N ILE A 181 -12.00 -27.53 7.45
CA ILE A 181 -11.89 -28.74 6.64
C ILE A 181 -13.28 -29.25 6.34
N ILE A 182 -13.56 -29.50 5.07
CA ILE A 182 -14.78 -30.14 4.58
C ILE A 182 -14.37 -31.46 3.93
N THR A 183 -14.98 -32.56 4.36
CA THR A 183 -14.75 -33.90 3.77
C THR A 183 -15.96 -34.39 2.96
N ASP A 184 -17.13 -33.81 3.19
CA ASP A 184 -18.35 -34.08 2.43
C ASP A 184 -18.50 -33.08 1.28
N GLU A 185 -18.30 -33.56 0.04
CA GLU A 185 -18.41 -32.74 -1.17
C GLU A 185 -19.82 -32.14 -1.34
N ALA A 186 -20.87 -32.77 -0.80
CA ALA A 186 -22.23 -32.25 -0.91
C ALA A 186 -22.39 -30.87 -0.26
N ARG A 187 -21.58 -30.56 0.76
CA ARG A 187 -21.54 -29.25 1.41
C ARG A 187 -20.94 -28.14 0.53
N LEU A 188 -20.30 -28.52 -0.58
CA LEU A 188 -19.65 -27.59 -1.53
C LEU A 188 -20.54 -27.28 -2.73
N ALA A 189 -21.81 -27.70 -2.70
CA ALA A 189 -22.79 -27.37 -3.72
C ALA A 189 -22.84 -25.85 -3.99
N GLY A 190 -22.99 -25.50 -5.27
CA GLY A 190 -23.02 -24.13 -5.76
C GLY A 190 -21.64 -23.48 -5.96
N LEU A 191 -20.56 -23.97 -5.33
CA LEU A 191 -19.22 -23.43 -5.51
C LEU A 191 -18.69 -23.69 -6.94
N PRO A 192 -18.04 -22.69 -7.59
CA PRO A 192 -17.34 -22.90 -8.85
C PRO A 192 -16.25 -23.98 -8.73
N ASP A 193 -16.05 -24.79 -9.78
CA ASP A 193 -15.08 -25.88 -9.78
C ASP A 193 -13.66 -25.43 -9.45
N ARG A 194 -13.26 -24.25 -9.93
CA ARG A 194 -11.95 -23.67 -9.60
C ARG A 194 -11.77 -23.43 -8.09
N VAL A 195 -12.83 -23.06 -7.37
CA VAL A 195 -12.77 -22.78 -5.93
C VAL A 195 -12.61 -24.10 -5.17
N LYS A 196 -13.36 -25.13 -5.58
CA LYS A 196 -13.19 -26.49 -5.06
C LYS A 196 -11.78 -27.01 -5.32
N GLU A 197 -11.25 -26.81 -6.52
CA GLU A 197 -9.88 -27.22 -6.85
C GLU A 197 -8.83 -26.47 -6.01
N GLN A 198 -8.97 -25.16 -5.83
CA GLN A 198 -8.07 -24.37 -4.97
C GLN A 198 -8.12 -24.82 -3.51
N ALA A 199 -9.31 -25.09 -2.97
CA ALA A 199 -9.46 -25.59 -1.60
C ALA A 199 -8.91 -27.02 -1.43
N ARG A 200 -8.99 -27.85 -2.48
CA ARG A 200 -8.38 -29.19 -2.52
C ARG A 200 -6.86 -29.11 -2.53
N GLN A 201 -6.29 -28.26 -3.39
CA GLN A 201 -4.84 -28.01 -3.43
C GLN A 201 -4.32 -27.49 -2.09
N ALA A 202 -5.04 -26.55 -1.44
CA ALA A 202 -4.67 -26.05 -0.12
C ALA A 202 -4.68 -27.14 0.97
N ALA A 203 -5.59 -28.12 0.88
CA ALA A 203 -5.62 -29.27 1.78
C ALA A 203 -4.45 -30.24 1.50
N GLU A 204 -4.18 -30.52 0.23
CA GLU A 204 -3.06 -31.36 -0.22
C GLU A 204 -1.70 -30.81 0.22
N GLU A 205 -1.50 -29.49 0.12
CA GLU A 205 -0.29 -28.81 0.59
C GLU A 205 -0.04 -28.98 2.10
N LYS A 206 -1.09 -29.28 2.88
CA LYS A 206 -1.01 -29.56 4.31
C LYS A 206 -1.11 -31.06 4.65
N GLY A 207 -1.22 -31.93 3.65
CA GLY A 207 -1.39 -33.37 3.85
C GLY A 207 -2.72 -33.74 4.50
N ILE A 208 -3.77 -32.95 4.26
CA ILE A 208 -5.12 -33.15 4.81
C ILE A 208 -6.03 -33.62 3.67
N GLU A 209 -6.88 -34.62 3.94
CA GLU A 209 -7.92 -35.04 2.99
C GLU A 209 -9.10 -34.07 2.98
N GLY A 210 -9.67 -33.83 1.79
CA GLY A 210 -10.86 -32.99 1.59
C GLY A 210 -10.52 -31.59 1.06
N TRP A 211 -11.31 -30.60 1.48
CA TRP A 211 -11.21 -29.21 1.05
C TRP A 211 -10.94 -28.29 2.24
N LEU A 212 -9.91 -27.46 2.12
CA LEU A 212 -9.51 -26.52 3.16
C LEU A 212 -9.93 -25.10 2.81
N PHE A 213 -10.78 -24.51 3.64
CA PHE A 213 -11.14 -23.09 3.60
C PHE A 213 -10.49 -22.33 4.75
N THR A 214 -10.01 -21.12 4.45
CA THR A 214 -9.37 -20.19 5.41
C THR A 214 -10.09 -18.85 5.41
N LEU A 215 -9.68 -17.93 6.27
CA LEU A 215 -10.24 -16.56 6.29
C LEU A 215 -9.54 -15.60 5.33
N HIS A 216 -8.59 -16.08 4.53
CA HIS A 216 -8.04 -15.30 3.42
C HIS A 216 -9.15 -15.05 2.40
N VAL A 217 -9.31 -13.79 1.96
CA VAL A 217 -10.45 -13.34 1.13
C VAL A 217 -10.69 -14.23 -0.10
N PRO A 218 -9.66 -14.66 -0.88
CA PRO A 218 -9.88 -15.55 -2.02
C PRO A 218 -10.46 -16.93 -1.65
N SER A 219 -10.26 -17.38 -0.41
CA SER A 219 -10.75 -18.66 0.11
C SER A 219 -12.19 -18.55 0.63
N CYS A 220 -12.51 -17.56 1.46
CA CYS A 220 -13.83 -17.46 2.09
C CYS A 220 -14.88 -16.69 1.26
N SER A 221 -14.47 -15.69 0.46
CA SER A 221 -15.42 -14.85 -0.30
C SER A 221 -16.32 -15.66 -1.25
N PRO A 222 -15.81 -16.65 -2.01
CA PRO A 222 -16.67 -17.47 -2.87
C PRO A 222 -17.69 -18.29 -2.08
N VAL A 223 -17.40 -18.66 -0.84
CA VAL A 223 -18.36 -19.36 0.03
C VAL A 223 -19.56 -18.45 0.32
N PHE A 224 -19.31 -17.18 0.64
CA PHE A 224 -20.38 -16.21 0.88
C PHE A 224 -21.26 -15.93 -0.34
N GLN A 225 -20.71 -16.11 -1.54
CA GLN A 225 -21.34 -15.75 -2.82
C GLN A 225 -22.05 -16.92 -3.49
N PHE A 226 -21.51 -18.13 -3.40
CA PHE A 226 -21.93 -19.24 -4.26
C PHE A 226 -22.28 -20.53 -3.50
N CYS A 227 -21.84 -20.71 -2.25
CA CYS A 227 -22.07 -21.95 -1.54
C CYS A 227 -23.54 -22.09 -1.13
N ASP A 228 -24.20 -23.19 -1.51
CA ASP A 228 -25.60 -23.45 -1.18
C ASP A 228 -25.80 -23.81 0.31
N ASP A 229 -24.77 -24.37 0.97
CA ASP A 229 -24.80 -24.69 2.41
C ASP A 229 -24.81 -23.40 3.26
N ARG A 230 -26.01 -23.03 3.75
CA ARG A 230 -26.22 -21.85 4.59
C ARG A 230 -25.45 -21.90 5.91
N GLU A 231 -25.32 -23.06 6.53
CA GLU A 231 -24.57 -23.17 7.79
C GLU A 231 -23.08 -23.00 7.54
N LEU A 232 -22.55 -23.50 6.41
CA LEU A 232 -21.16 -23.23 6.03
C LEU A 232 -20.93 -21.73 5.78
N ARG A 233 -21.84 -21.04 5.08
CA ARG A 233 -21.77 -19.58 4.90
C ARG A 233 -21.74 -18.86 6.24
N LYS A 234 -22.65 -19.22 7.16
CA LYS A 234 -22.75 -18.64 8.50
C LYS A 234 -21.48 -18.86 9.32
N GLU A 235 -20.95 -20.08 9.37
CA GLU A 235 -19.74 -20.41 10.13
C GLU A 235 -18.54 -19.57 9.66
N LEU A 236 -18.28 -19.53 8.35
CA LEU A 236 -17.18 -18.75 7.81
C LEU A 236 -17.42 -17.24 7.97
N TYR A 237 -18.66 -16.77 7.81
CA TYR A 237 -18.98 -15.35 7.94
C TYR A 237 -18.74 -14.87 9.37
N MET A 238 -19.20 -15.65 10.36
CA MET A 238 -18.98 -15.35 11.77
C MET A 238 -17.50 -15.38 12.10
N ALA A 239 -16.77 -16.41 11.66
CA ALA A 239 -15.33 -16.49 11.85
C ALA A 239 -14.59 -15.30 11.24
N TYR A 240 -14.94 -14.90 10.01
CA TYR A 240 -14.32 -13.76 9.32
C TYR A 240 -14.57 -12.42 10.03
N ASN A 241 -15.79 -12.18 10.50
CA ASN A 241 -16.19 -10.90 11.11
C ASN A 241 -15.87 -10.79 12.61
N THR A 242 -15.41 -11.87 13.24
CA THR A 242 -14.97 -11.91 14.66
C THR A 242 -13.46 -12.18 14.80
N ARG A 243 -12.70 -12.04 13.71
CA ARG A 243 -11.24 -12.13 13.76
C ARG A 243 -10.67 -11.09 14.72
N ALA A 244 -9.70 -11.51 15.52
CA ALA A 244 -8.99 -10.66 16.47
C ALA A 244 -9.92 -9.89 17.42
N SER A 245 -11.07 -10.47 17.81
CA SER A 245 -12.02 -9.87 18.75
C SER A 245 -12.15 -10.64 20.07
N GLY A 246 -11.18 -11.48 20.42
CA GLY A 246 -11.19 -12.27 21.64
C GLY A 246 -9.91 -13.10 21.84
N GLY A 247 -9.77 -13.66 23.04
CA GLY A 247 -8.60 -14.45 23.43
C GLY A 247 -7.29 -13.65 23.42
N ASP A 248 -6.18 -14.31 23.14
CA ASP A 248 -4.84 -13.71 23.10
C ASP A 248 -4.62 -12.78 21.90
N LEU A 249 -5.52 -12.81 20.92
CA LEU A 249 -5.45 -12.01 19.69
C LEU A 249 -6.44 -10.84 19.69
N ASP A 250 -7.01 -10.47 20.84
CA ASP A 250 -8.00 -9.41 20.94
C ASP A 250 -7.41 -8.01 20.66
N ASN A 251 -7.89 -7.39 19.59
CA ASN A 251 -7.51 -6.05 19.17
C ASN A 251 -8.37 -4.93 19.79
N GLY A 252 -9.42 -5.24 20.54
CA GLY A 252 -10.33 -4.25 21.13
C GLY A 252 -9.63 -3.26 22.06
N LYS A 253 -8.74 -3.77 22.93
CA LYS A 253 -7.94 -2.94 23.85
C LYS A 253 -6.90 -2.10 23.09
N LEU A 254 -6.15 -2.73 22.17
CA LEU A 254 -5.15 -2.05 21.35
C LEU A 254 -5.78 -0.89 20.55
N MET A 255 -6.95 -1.11 19.95
CA MET A 255 -7.66 -0.09 19.19
C MET A 255 -8.03 1.12 20.05
N THR A 256 -8.50 0.89 21.28
CA THR A 256 -8.86 1.95 22.22
C THR A 256 -7.64 2.81 22.58
N GLU A 257 -6.52 2.17 22.91
CA GLU A 257 -5.27 2.87 23.22
C GLU A 257 -4.72 3.66 22.02
N ILE A 258 -4.75 3.07 20.83
CA ILE A 258 -4.34 3.72 19.58
C ILE A 258 -5.15 5.01 19.34
N ILE A 259 -6.47 4.97 19.51
CA ILE A 259 -7.35 6.13 19.33
C ILE A 259 -7.02 7.23 20.35
N CYS A 260 -6.83 6.86 21.62
CA CYS A 260 -6.46 7.79 22.68
C CYS A 260 -5.10 8.47 22.40
N LEU A 261 -4.09 7.69 22.02
CA LEU A 261 -2.75 8.21 21.71
C LEU A 261 -2.75 9.10 20.47
N ARG A 262 -3.49 8.73 19.42
CA ARG A 262 -3.69 9.58 18.22
C ARG A 262 -4.31 10.93 18.58
N ASN A 263 -5.34 10.93 19.42
CA ASN A 263 -5.95 12.17 19.88
C ASN A 263 -4.99 13.02 20.73
N ARG A 264 -4.24 12.40 21.65
CA ARG A 264 -3.22 13.09 22.45
C ARG A 264 -2.13 13.71 21.57
N ARG A 265 -1.65 12.97 20.56
CA ARG A 265 -0.69 13.47 19.57
C ARG A 265 -1.21 14.70 18.82
N ALA A 266 -2.44 14.63 18.31
CA ALA A 266 -3.04 15.74 17.58
C ALA A 266 -3.12 17.01 18.45
N LYS A 267 -3.60 16.89 19.69
CA LYS A 267 -3.68 18.00 20.64
C LYS A 267 -2.31 18.58 20.98
N LEU A 268 -1.30 17.71 21.16
CA LEU A 268 0.07 18.13 21.45
C LEU A 268 0.65 19.00 20.31
N LEU A 269 0.27 18.69 19.06
CA LEU A 269 0.67 19.41 17.85
C LEU A 269 -0.27 20.59 17.51
N GLY A 270 -1.21 20.94 18.39
CA GLY A 270 -2.08 22.11 18.21
C GLY A 270 -3.34 21.87 17.36
N PHE A 271 -3.70 20.62 17.09
CA PHE A 271 -4.92 20.24 16.37
C PHE A 271 -6.04 19.87 17.35
N GLU A 272 -7.30 20.09 16.96
CA GLU A 272 -8.46 19.77 17.79
C GLU A 272 -8.60 18.26 18.03
N ASN A 273 -8.37 17.47 16.98
CA ASN A 273 -8.50 16.01 16.98
C ASN A 273 -7.62 15.37 15.89
N TRP A 274 -7.56 14.04 15.89
CA TRP A 274 -6.75 13.27 14.94
C TRP A 274 -7.19 13.43 13.48
N ALA A 275 -8.49 13.60 13.22
CA ALA A 275 -8.98 13.79 11.86
C ALA A 275 -8.44 15.10 11.27
N ASP A 276 -8.48 16.20 12.03
CA ASP A 276 -7.95 17.48 11.56
C ASP A 276 -6.45 17.45 11.32
N PHE A 277 -5.70 16.76 12.18
CA PHE A 277 -4.27 16.50 11.96
C PHE A 277 -4.03 15.73 10.66
N THR A 278 -4.70 14.60 10.46
CA THR A 278 -4.43 13.72 9.31
C THR A 278 -4.95 14.27 7.98
N THR A 279 -5.95 15.15 7.98
CA THR A 279 -6.50 15.77 6.77
C THR A 279 -5.82 17.08 6.40
N LYS A 280 -4.96 17.64 7.27
CA LYS A 280 -4.38 18.98 7.06
C LYS A 280 -3.60 19.10 5.76
N ASP A 281 -2.80 18.08 5.44
CA ASP A 281 -2.03 17.99 4.20
C ASP A 281 -2.86 17.49 3.00
N ARG A 282 -4.06 16.96 3.25
CA ARG A 282 -4.96 16.41 2.23
C ARG A 282 -5.81 17.50 1.57
N MET A 283 -6.51 17.12 0.51
CA MET A 283 -7.45 18.04 -0.18
C MET A 283 -8.65 18.40 0.69
N ALA A 284 -9.08 17.51 1.59
CA ALA A 284 -10.20 17.74 2.50
C ALA A 284 -9.92 18.81 3.57
N LYS A 285 -8.65 19.08 3.91
CA LYS A 285 -8.15 20.08 4.89
C LYS A 285 -8.53 19.85 6.36
N ASP A 286 -9.72 19.37 6.65
CA ASP A 286 -10.20 19.14 8.01
C ASP A 286 -11.21 17.97 8.06
N GLY A 287 -11.44 17.43 9.26
CA GLY A 287 -12.32 16.30 9.49
C GLY A 287 -13.79 16.61 9.24
N LYS A 288 -14.22 17.86 9.43
CA LYS A 288 -15.61 18.31 9.20
C LYS A 288 -15.94 18.30 7.71
N THR A 289 -15.06 18.79 6.87
CA THR A 289 -15.19 18.78 5.41
C THR A 289 -15.28 17.35 4.89
N ALA A 290 -14.42 16.45 5.37
CA ALA A 290 -14.49 15.03 5.01
C ALA A 290 -15.83 14.39 5.43
N ARG A 291 -16.31 14.66 6.66
CA ARG A 291 -17.60 14.15 7.15
C ARG A 291 -18.78 14.69 6.34
N ASN A 292 -18.78 15.98 6.04
CA ASN A 292 -19.85 16.61 5.24
C ASN A 292 -19.95 15.99 3.85
N PHE A 293 -18.81 15.68 3.21
CA PHE A 293 -18.80 14.96 1.94
C PHE A 293 -19.45 13.57 2.06
N LEU A 294 -19.08 12.80 3.09
CA LEU A 294 -19.65 11.47 3.32
C LEU A 294 -21.16 11.52 3.59
N GLU A 295 -21.64 12.49 4.38
CA GLU A 295 -23.08 12.69 4.61
C GLU A 295 -23.80 13.09 3.31
N ALA A 296 -23.20 13.96 2.49
CA ALA A 296 -23.77 14.31 1.19
C ALA A 296 -23.88 13.09 0.26
N VAL A 297 -22.85 12.24 0.19
CA VAL A 297 -22.90 10.96 -0.56
C VAL A 297 -24.02 10.08 -0.01
N LYS A 298 -24.07 9.88 1.31
CA LYS A 298 -25.11 9.08 1.98
C LYS A 298 -26.51 9.57 1.62
N THR A 299 -26.78 10.87 1.70
CA THR A 299 -28.08 11.46 1.33
C THR A 299 -28.47 11.16 -0.12
N LYS A 300 -27.50 11.10 -1.05
CA LYS A 300 -27.78 10.81 -2.47
C LYS A 300 -28.02 9.33 -2.76
N VAL A 301 -27.44 8.43 -1.96
CA VAL A 301 -27.52 6.98 -2.22
C VAL A 301 -28.52 6.25 -1.32
N ILE A 302 -29.00 6.85 -0.23
CA ILE A 302 -29.81 6.14 0.77
C ILE A 302 -31.12 5.55 0.22
N ASP A 303 -31.79 6.24 -0.70
CA ASP A 303 -33.04 5.74 -1.29
C ASP A 303 -32.78 4.60 -2.28
N HIS A 304 -31.66 4.66 -3.02
CA HIS A 304 -31.21 3.54 -3.86
C HIS A 304 -30.85 2.32 -3.00
N PHE A 305 -30.10 2.54 -1.91
CA PHE A 305 -29.75 1.48 -0.96
C PHE A 305 -31.00 0.81 -0.38
N LYS A 306 -32.02 1.58 0.03
CA LYS A 306 -33.29 1.02 0.53
C LYS A 306 -34.00 0.21 -0.54
N LYS A 307 -34.08 0.74 -1.77
CA LYS A 307 -34.71 0.06 -2.90
C LYS A 307 -34.00 -1.25 -3.24
N GLU A 308 -32.67 -1.26 -3.33
CA GLU A 308 -31.89 -2.46 -3.62
C GLU A 308 -32.06 -3.53 -2.53
N ASN A 309 -32.10 -3.14 -1.25
CA ASN A 309 -32.39 -4.09 -0.16
C ASN A 309 -33.82 -4.64 -0.23
N GLN A 310 -34.80 -3.80 -0.59
CA GLN A 310 -36.17 -4.26 -0.81
C GLN A 310 -36.25 -5.26 -1.97
N GLU A 311 -35.62 -4.94 -3.11
CA GLU A 311 -35.57 -5.84 -4.28
C GLU A 311 -34.89 -7.18 -3.93
N LEU A 312 -33.86 -7.15 -3.10
CA LEU A 312 -33.18 -8.36 -2.63
C LEU A 312 -34.06 -9.19 -1.69
N ASP A 313 -34.78 -8.56 -0.77
CA ASP A 313 -35.74 -9.23 0.12
C ASP A 313 -36.91 -9.84 -0.67
N GLU A 314 -37.50 -9.10 -1.61
CA GLU A 314 -38.56 -9.60 -2.51
C GLU A 314 -38.08 -10.79 -3.34
N PHE A 315 -36.86 -10.71 -3.89
CA PHE A 315 -36.27 -11.82 -4.64
C PHE A 315 -36.04 -13.05 -3.75
N TYR A 316 -35.52 -12.85 -2.54
CA TYR A 316 -35.34 -13.90 -1.55
C TYR A 316 -36.67 -14.57 -1.18
N ARG A 317 -37.71 -13.80 -0.86
CA ARG A 317 -39.06 -14.28 -0.56
C ARG A 317 -39.68 -15.03 -1.74
N GLY A 318 -39.44 -14.56 -2.97
CA GLY A 318 -39.90 -15.25 -4.18
C GLY A 318 -39.27 -16.63 -4.38
N LEU A 319 -38.06 -16.87 -3.88
CA LEU A 319 -37.37 -18.17 -3.97
C LEU A 319 -37.68 -19.09 -2.79
N GLU A 320 -37.66 -18.56 -1.57
CA GLU A 320 -37.72 -19.35 -0.33
C GLU A 320 -39.12 -19.39 0.29
N GLY A 321 -40.05 -18.56 -0.22
CA GLY A 321 -41.43 -18.42 0.26
C GLY A 321 -41.63 -17.30 1.27
N ASP A 322 -42.88 -16.85 1.42
CA ASP A 322 -43.25 -15.75 2.31
C ASP A 322 -42.97 -16.07 3.79
N ASP A 323 -43.05 -17.35 4.19
CA ASP A 323 -42.77 -17.82 5.56
C ASP A 323 -41.28 -18.10 5.84
N ALA A 324 -40.38 -17.80 4.89
CA ALA A 324 -38.95 -18.01 5.07
C ALA A 324 -38.38 -17.25 6.28
N GLN A 325 -37.28 -17.75 6.85
CA GLN A 325 -36.56 -17.01 7.89
C GLN A 325 -36.11 -15.64 7.37
N GLN A 326 -35.96 -14.65 8.24
CA GLN A 326 -35.37 -13.38 7.83
C GLN A 326 -33.94 -13.61 7.32
N MET A 327 -33.59 -12.90 6.24
CA MET A 327 -32.24 -12.92 5.70
C MET A 327 -31.24 -12.40 6.73
N GLU A 328 -30.15 -13.14 6.92
CA GLU A 328 -29.06 -12.78 7.80
C GLU A 328 -27.87 -12.25 7.00
N LEU A 329 -26.86 -11.69 7.68
CA LEU A 329 -25.72 -11.07 6.99
C LEU A 329 -24.94 -12.05 6.07
N TRP A 330 -24.92 -13.34 6.41
CA TRP A 330 -24.28 -14.40 5.61
C TRP A 330 -25.12 -14.88 4.42
N ASP A 331 -26.34 -14.38 4.27
CA ASP A 331 -27.23 -14.69 3.15
C ASP A 331 -27.16 -13.61 2.05
N ILE A 332 -26.79 -12.37 2.39
CA ILE A 332 -26.80 -11.20 1.49
C ILE A 332 -25.98 -11.46 0.23
N GLY A 333 -24.72 -11.88 0.37
CA GLY A 333 -23.83 -12.10 -0.77
C GLY A 333 -24.35 -13.17 -1.73
N TYR A 334 -24.92 -14.25 -1.19
CA TYR A 334 -25.44 -15.37 -1.94
C TYR A 334 -26.69 -14.99 -2.75
N TYR A 335 -27.67 -14.33 -2.13
CA TYR A 335 -28.87 -13.91 -2.84
C TYR A 335 -28.62 -12.73 -3.78
N ALA A 336 -27.67 -11.85 -3.48
CA ALA A 336 -27.28 -10.78 -4.40
C ALA A 336 -26.70 -11.35 -5.70
N GLU A 337 -25.90 -12.42 -5.61
CA GLU A 337 -25.37 -13.11 -6.78
C GLU A 337 -26.45 -13.83 -7.59
N LYS A 338 -27.40 -14.50 -6.93
CA LYS A 338 -28.58 -15.09 -7.60
C LYS A 338 -29.43 -14.03 -8.29
N LEU A 339 -29.71 -12.90 -7.62
CA LEU A 339 -30.47 -11.79 -8.19
C LEU A 339 -29.75 -11.19 -9.41
N ARG A 340 -28.43 -10.99 -9.31
CA ARG A 340 -27.61 -10.51 -10.43
C ARG A 340 -27.71 -11.44 -11.64
N LYS A 341 -27.58 -12.75 -11.43
CA LYS A 341 -27.71 -13.75 -12.50
C LYS A 341 -29.11 -13.73 -13.11
N ALA A 342 -30.16 -13.72 -12.29
CA ALA A 342 -31.55 -13.70 -12.75
C ALA A 342 -31.90 -12.42 -13.53
N ARG A 343 -31.38 -11.27 -13.10
CA ARG A 343 -31.70 -9.96 -13.70
C ARG A 343 -30.97 -9.70 -15.01
N PHE A 344 -29.71 -10.13 -15.13
CA PHE A 344 -28.85 -9.76 -16.26
C PHE A 344 -28.48 -10.92 -17.19
N ASP A 345 -28.89 -12.15 -16.88
CA ASP A 345 -28.37 -13.38 -17.51
C ASP A 345 -26.83 -13.41 -17.57
N PHE A 346 -26.22 -12.80 -16.55
CA PHE A 346 -24.80 -12.52 -16.50
C PHE A 346 -24.12 -13.50 -15.56
N ASP A 347 -23.10 -14.18 -16.08
CA ASP A 347 -22.28 -15.14 -15.35
C ASP A 347 -20.82 -14.72 -15.46
N VAL A 348 -20.22 -14.33 -14.33
CA VAL A 348 -18.82 -13.88 -14.26
C VAL A 348 -17.86 -14.98 -14.69
N GLU A 349 -18.18 -16.26 -14.47
CA GLU A 349 -17.29 -17.34 -14.90
C GLU A 349 -17.27 -17.47 -16.44
N LYS A 350 -18.36 -17.10 -17.12
CA LYS A 350 -18.42 -17.09 -18.59
C LYS A 350 -17.63 -15.95 -19.23
N THR A 351 -17.36 -14.86 -18.51
CA THR A 351 -16.59 -13.73 -19.07
C THR A 351 -15.08 -13.92 -18.97
N ARG A 352 -14.61 -14.80 -18.08
CA ARG A 352 -13.18 -15.01 -17.81
C ARG A 352 -12.32 -15.30 -19.07
N PRO A 353 -12.75 -16.12 -20.05
CA PRO A 353 -11.95 -16.35 -21.26
C PRO A 353 -11.69 -15.11 -22.12
N TYR A 354 -12.49 -14.04 -21.94
CA TYR A 354 -12.35 -12.78 -22.69
C TYR A 354 -11.40 -11.77 -22.05
N PHE A 355 -10.91 -12.05 -20.84
CA PHE A 355 -10.04 -11.15 -20.07
C PHE A 355 -8.72 -11.83 -19.74
N SER A 356 -7.98 -12.26 -20.78
CA SER A 356 -6.60 -12.69 -20.61
C SER A 356 -5.72 -11.50 -20.21
N PHE A 357 -4.64 -11.74 -19.46
CA PHE A 357 -3.74 -10.66 -19.04
C PHE A 357 -3.12 -9.93 -20.24
N GLY A 358 -2.69 -10.68 -21.27
CA GLY A 358 -2.09 -10.11 -22.48
C GLY A 358 -3.07 -9.19 -23.21
N ASP A 359 -4.29 -9.67 -23.48
CA ASP A 359 -5.30 -8.87 -24.20
C ASP A 359 -5.72 -7.62 -23.39
N ALA A 360 -5.82 -7.75 -22.06
CA ALA A 360 -6.14 -6.62 -21.19
C ALA A 360 -5.01 -5.58 -21.15
N ALA A 361 -3.74 -6.02 -21.12
CA ALA A 361 -2.58 -5.14 -21.16
C ALA A 361 -2.48 -4.41 -22.51
N ASP A 362 -2.66 -5.13 -23.62
CA ASP A 362 -2.65 -4.55 -24.96
C ASP A 362 -3.78 -3.53 -25.15
N GLY A 363 -4.98 -3.82 -24.64
CA GLY A 363 -6.10 -2.88 -24.63
C GLY A 363 -5.79 -1.61 -23.83
N LEU A 364 -5.15 -1.74 -22.66
CA LEU A 364 -4.70 -0.60 -21.87
C LEU A 364 -3.63 0.22 -22.60
N PHE A 365 -2.67 -0.43 -23.27
CA PHE A 365 -1.63 0.26 -24.01
C PHE A 365 -2.18 1.01 -25.23
N GLY A 366 -3.12 0.42 -25.97
CA GLY A 366 -3.83 1.12 -27.04
C GLY A 366 -4.63 2.33 -26.56
N LEU A 367 -5.19 2.27 -25.35
CA LEU A 367 -5.85 3.42 -24.72
C LEU A 367 -4.84 4.53 -24.40
N MET A 368 -3.66 4.19 -23.88
CA MET A 368 -2.59 5.16 -23.59
C MET A 368 -2.11 5.86 -24.86
N GLU A 369 -1.95 5.13 -25.96
CA GLU A 369 -1.60 5.68 -27.26
C GLU A 369 -2.71 6.61 -27.78
N THR A 370 -3.97 6.18 -27.70
CA THR A 370 -5.12 6.97 -28.22
C THR A 370 -5.37 8.26 -27.43
N LEU A 371 -5.27 8.21 -26.10
CA LEU A 371 -5.60 9.35 -25.24
C LEU A 371 -4.44 10.31 -25.02
N PHE A 372 -3.20 9.79 -25.00
CA PHE A 372 -2.03 10.55 -24.58
C PHE A 372 -0.89 10.52 -25.59
N GLY A 373 -1.02 9.81 -26.72
CA GLY A 373 0.05 9.67 -27.70
C GLY A 373 1.23 8.82 -27.25
N ILE A 374 1.11 8.18 -26.08
CA ILE A 374 2.20 7.41 -25.47
C ILE A 374 2.24 6.01 -26.08
N THR A 375 3.30 5.71 -26.82
CA THR A 375 3.53 4.37 -27.35
C THR A 375 4.27 3.52 -26.32
N ILE A 376 3.70 2.35 -25.99
CA ILE A 376 4.30 1.39 -25.04
C ILE A 376 4.85 0.19 -25.81
N LYS A 377 6.14 -0.13 -25.61
CA LYS A 377 6.82 -1.23 -26.29
C LYS A 377 7.54 -2.14 -25.30
N LYS A 378 7.41 -3.45 -25.47
CA LYS A 378 8.19 -4.43 -24.71
C LYS A 378 9.69 -4.26 -24.97
N THR A 379 10.52 -4.48 -23.96
CA THR A 379 11.98 -4.32 -23.99
C THR A 379 12.67 -5.28 -23.02
N GLU A 380 13.95 -5.57 -23.25
CA GLU A 380 14.76 -6.50 -22.44
C GLU A 380 15.75 -5.80 -21.49
N MET A 381 15.59 -4.50 -21.22
CA MET A 381 16.59 -3.70 -20.46
C MET A 381 16.94 -4.26 -19.07
N GLN A 382 15.94 -4.51 -18.22
CA GLN A 382 16.16 -4.98 -16.86
C GLN A 382 14.94 -5.74 -16.35
N LYS A 383 15.16 -6.73 -15.49
CA LYS A 383 14.12 -7.44 -14.72
C LYS A 383 14.73 -8.08 -13.48
N TRP A 384 13.98 -8.12 -12.39
CA TRP A 384 14.38 -8.95 -11.25
C TRP A 384 14.07 -10.43 -11.54
N LYS A 385 14.55 -11.30 -10.66
CA LYS A 385 14.33 -12.73 -10.76
C LYS A 385 12.86 -13.07 -10.53
N GLY A 386 12.24 -13.75 -11.49
CA GLY A 386 10.88 -14.25 -11.37
C GLY A 386 10.31 -14.69 -12.73
N LYS A 387 9.20 -15.42 -12.72
CA LYS A 387 8.53 -15.88 -13.93
C LYS A 387 7.50 -14.86 -14.40
N GLY A 388 7.41 -14.67 -15.72
CA GLY A 388 6.40 -13.81 -16.34
C GLY A 388 6.54 -12.31 -16.04
N ILE A 389 7.75 -11.87 -15.68
CA ILE A 389 8.04 -10.44 -15.51
C ILE A 389 8.41 -9.88 -16.89
N GLU A 390 7.71 -8.82 -17.28
CA GLU A 390 7.92 -8.15 -18.56
C GLU A 390 8.23 -6.68 -18.35
N THR A 391 9.16 -6.15 -19.14
CA THR A 391 9.58 -4.76 -19.07
C THR A 391 9.13 -4.02 -20.30
N PHE A 392 8.63 -2.81 -20.10
CA PHE A 392 8.10 -1.96 -21.16
C PHE A 392 8.77 -0.60 -21.14
N LYS A 393 8.86 0.02 -22.32
CA LYS A 393 9.33 1.38 -22.55
C LYS A 393 8.15 2.22 -23.03
N ALA A 394 7.92 3.34 -22.36
CA ALA A 394 6.94 4.35 -22.74
C ALA A 394 7.65 5.51 -23.48
N VAL A 395 7.15 5.84 -24.66
CA VAL A 395 7.71 6.88 -25.54
C VAL A 395 6.59 7.85 -25.93
N ASP A 396 6.86 9.14 -25.83
CA ASP A 396 5.94 10.21 -26.23
C ASP A 396 5.86 10.34 -27.76
N GLU A 397 4.89 11.11 -28.27
CA GLU A 397 4.66 11.31 -29.71
C GLU A 397 5.89 11.88 -30.44
N ASP A 398 6.66 12.72 -29.75
CA ASP A 398 7.88 13.34 -30.27
C ASP A 398 9.12 12.42 -30.24
N GLY A 399 8.96 11.18 -29.73
CA GLY A 399 10.02 10.21 -29.57
C GLY A 399 10.76 10.29 -28.23
N THR A 400 10.37 11.20 -27.32
CA THR A 400 10.97 11.34 -26.00
C THR A 400 10.74 10.10 -25.16
N TRP A 401 11.83 9.58 -24.56
CA TRP A 401 11.73 8.45 -23.64
C TRP A 401 11.25 8.92 -22.27
N MET A 402 9.95 8.73 -22.03
CA MET A 402 9.30 9.15 -20.78
C MET A 402 9.66 8.24 -19.61
N GLY A 403 9.81 6.94 -19.86
CA GLY A 403 10.18 6.01 -18.82
C GLY A 403 10.05 4.55 -19.21
N SER A 404 10.26 3.70 -18.22
CA SER A 404 10.11 2.26 -18.32
C SER A 404 9.45 1.71 -17.08
N PHE A 405 8.73 0.60 -17.25
CA PHE A 405 8.08 -0.06 -16.14
C PHE A 405 8.11 -1.57 -16.29
N LEU A 406 8.11 -2.26 -15.16
CA LEU A 406 8.02 -3.72 -15.10
C LEU A 406 6.63 -4.14 -14.67
N LEU A 407 6.08 -5.18 -15.30
CA LEU A 407 4.84 -5.83 -14.90
C LEU A 407 5.13 -7.22 -14.33
N ASP A 408 4.65 -7.48 -13.12
CA ASP A 408 4.78 -8.76 -12.44
C ASP A 408 3.43 -9.12 -11.82
N TYR A 409 2.65 -9.96 -12.48
CA TYR A 409 1.30 -10.32 -12.04
C TYR A 409 1.12 -11.79 -11.66
N ILE A 410 2.17 -12.60 -11.83
CA ILE A 410 2.15 -14.02 -11.48
C ILE A 410 2.32 -14.17 -9.96
N PRO A 411 1.36 -14.80 -9.26
CA PRO A 411 1.47 -15.07 -7.84
C PRO A 411 2.55 -16.12 -7.56
N ARG A 412 3.25 -15.98 -6.43
CA ARG A 412 4.24 -16.94 -5.93
C ARG A 412 4.41 -16.78 -4.42
N LYS A 413 4.84 -17.84 -3.75
CA LYS A 413 4.93 -17.92 -2.28
C LYS A 413 5.81 -16.82 -1.67
N GLU A 414 6.87 -16.45 -2.37
CA GLU A 414 7.86 -15.46 -1.93
C GLU A 414 7.42 -14.02 -2.27
N LYS A 415 6.27 -13.81 -2.91
CA LYS A 415 5.78 -12.48 -3.28
C LYS A 415 4.63 -12.04 -2.36
N ARG A 416 4.64 -10.77 -1.94
CA ARG A 416 3.56 -10.22 -1.11
C ARG A 416 2.21 -10.23 -1.85
N GLY A 417 1.12 -10.35 -1.10
CA GLY A 417 -0.23 -10.31 -1.63
C GLY A 417 -0.67 -8.90 -2.10
N GLY A 418 -1.80 -8.84 -2.81
CA GLY A 418 -2.42 -7.60 -3.29
C GLY A 418 -1.89 -7.12 -4.64
N ALA A 419 -2.10 -5.84 -4.94
CA ALA A 419 -1.57 -5.14 -6.11
C ALA A 419 -0.99 -3.78 -5.69
N TRP A 420 0.13 -3.39 -6.31
CA TRP A 420 0.85 -2.17 -5.94
C TRP A 420 1.72 -1.67 -7.08
N MET A 421 2.04 -0.39 -7.03
CA MET A 421 2.98 0.27 -7.92
C MET A 421 3.97 1.07 -7.08
N ASP A 422 5.22 1.13 -7.54
CA ASP A 422 6.21 2.04 -6.98
C ASP A 422 7.19 2.53 -8.04
N CYS A 423 7.92 3.58 -7.71
CA CYS A 423 8.98 4.18 -8.51
C CYS A 423 10.33 3.68 -8.02
N LEU A 424 11.18 3.17 -8.92
CA LEU A 424 12.56 2.79 -8.63
C LEU A 424 13.55 3.90 -8.96
N TYR A 425 13.21 4.73 -9.95
CA TYR A 425 14.03 5.85 -10.37
C TYR A 425 13.12 7.01 -10.79
N ALA A 426 13.14 8.09 -10.01
CA ALA A 426 12.42 9.32 -10.34
C ALA A 426 13.22 10.11 -11.39
N GLY A 427 12.69 10.15 -12.62
CA GLY A 427 13.13 11.04 -13.68
C GLY A 427 12.44 12.40 -13.64
N GLY A 428 12.54 13.15 -14.73
CA GLY A 428 11.94 14.48 -14.86
C GLY A 428 12.68 15.39 -15.84
N PRO A 429 12.14 16.60 -16.08
CA PRO A 429 12.78 17.58 -16.95
C PRO A 429 14.13 18.02 -16.39
N LYS A 430 15.13 18.13 -17.27
CA LYS A 430 16.47 18.62 -16.95
C LYS A 430 16.63 20.09 -17.37
N PRO A 431 17.61 20.81 -16.79
CA PRO A 431 17.89 22.20 -17.18
C PRO A 431 18.25 22.39 -18.66
N ASP A 432 18.75 21.34 -19.33
CA ASP A 432 19.09 21.35 -20.75
C ASP A 432 17.88 21.12 -21.68
N GLY A 433 16.67 21.00 -21.12
CA GLY A 433 15.44 20.75 -21.86
C GLY A 433 15.18 19.28 -22.20
N SER A 434 16.12 18.37 -21.91
CA SER A 434 15.90 16.94 -22.04
C SER A 434 15.06 16.37 -20.88
N PHE A 435 14.54 15.17 -21.06
CA PHE A 435 13.78 14.45 -20.03
C PHE A 435 14.59 13.26 -19.53
N GLN A 436 14.80 13.18 -18.21
CA GLN A 436 15.30 11.97 -17.56
C GLN A 436 14.14 10.97 -17.47
N PRO A 437 14.24 9.75 -18.05
CA PRO A 437 13.18 8.76 -17.94
C PRO A 437 12.91 8.33 -16.49
N HIS A 438 11.66 7.98 -16.20
CA HIS A 438 11.27 7.30 -14.96
C HIS A 438 11.48 5.79 -15.06
N LEU A 439 11.75 5.13 -13.94
CA LEU A 439 11.65 3.68 -13.81
C LEU A 439 10.64 3.35 -12.73
N ALA A 440 9.64 2.53 -13.06
CA ALA A 440 8.61 2.08 -12.14
C ALA A 440 8.40 0.57 -12.21
N TYR A 441 7.56 0.05 -11.33
CA TYR A 441 7.01 -1.28 -11.48
C TYR A 441 5.55 -1.33 -11.04
N ASN A 442 4.79 -2.25 -11.61
CA ASN A 442 3.45 -2.58 -11.18
C ASN A 442 3.36 -4.08 -10.95
N CYS A 443 2.96 -4.44 -9.73
CA CYS A 443 2.88 -5.81 -9.28
C CYS A 443 1.45 -6.14 -8.89
N GLY A 444 1.03 -7.37 -9.15
CA GLY A 444 -0.21 -7.93 -8.65
C GLY A 444 -0.15 -9.42 -8.45
N ASN A 445 -1.25 -9.99 -7.97
CA ASN A 445 -1.43 -11.42 -7.79
C ASN A 445 -2.73 -11.82 -8.49
N LEU A 446 -2.67 -11.92 -9.82
CA LEU A 446 -3.81 -12.38 -10.60
C LEU A 446 -4.03 -13.87 -10.33
N THR A 447 -5.22 -14.37 -10.64
CA THR A 447 -5.42 -15.82 -10.63
C THR A 447 -4.41 -16.44 -11.61
N PRO A 448 -3.60 -17.42 -11.19
CA PRO A 448 -2.59 -18.02 -12.05
C PRO A 448 -3.19 -18.68 -13.29
#